data_AF-A0A4Q9LK56-F1
#
_entry.id   AF-A0A4Q9LK56-F1
#
_cell.length_a   1.000
_cell.length_b   1.000
_cell.length_c   1.000
_cell.angle_alpha   90.00
_cell.angle_beta   90.00
_cell.angle_gamma   90.00
#
_symmetry.space_group_name_H-M   'P 1'
#
loop_
_entity.id
_entity.type
_entity.pdbx_description
1 polymer ?
#
loop_
_entity_poly.entity_id
_entity_poly.type
_entity_poly.pdbx_seq_one_letter_code
_entity_poly.pdbx_strand_id
1 'polypeptide(L)'
;MSDILNYFLNVQFENIKDTEILQNIYNEINKDFKEIILNRESCYRLESLLQKSSCGQLLDFLNSIDIKYFICKKLGSRILEKVFTLLFMHINVHKSIKIEEIEVFIKFLEKNFLKYFYDPCGTFVIRVYFQILCGKFVFYDAAHQKQYGVKDITNCKYRVLKYSNNKSRKYSRIDSRIDSRIDSRNNKSHELKSHNLNSKSLKLDSKSNSLDSHSPKSKSLKSKSLKSNFHNLDYLYKLLENDISNILSQKHTSLSLLTLLLCMHKKNKIIKNINISYLCVERLKEPVFSYFYETLISKMTQKNLLFFYKKIKPYFIQLSTHPISNYVIQTLINTFTLKYKFYYSQIIKNYQLFNRNSNILLNLVICLQKENKYRKIQKIMQIFYFKNDFFEEVLLIRSNDRYDSKLGFKDDRCDSKLNNKLDDRYDSKRDFKDDRYDSKLNNKLDDRYDSKLDDRYDSKLDDRYDSKRDFKDDRFDTKNSKLGKKNNLDTNINISDTNCNINSHCTIDSKFVQMTVNFLKSKEENEITKNIILGFKNNFSLKFLENINGLKIVLAFLQGNTDLESKRWLVNNICDRLYLLGRNYYGIEVLKCMTLYCDWDMKREIYSFVRKSKMLLK
;
A
#
# COMPACT_ATOMS: atom_id res chain seq x y z
N MET A 1 -17.34 -34.02 17.60
CA MET A 1 -16.07 -33.26 17.73
C MET A 1 -15.22 -34.07 18.67
N SER A 2 -13.97 -34.41 18.32
CA SER A 2 -13.12 -35.23 19.20
C SER A 2 -12.88 -34.51 20.54
N ASP A 3 -12.74 -35.26 21.64
CA ASP A 3 -12.46 -34.69 22.96
C ASP A 3 -11.19 -33.84 22.95
N ILE A 4 -10.22 -34.22 22.11
CA ILE A 4 -8.96 -33.50 21.89
C ILE A 4 -9.19 -32.15 21.22
N LEU A 5 -10.08 -32.06 20.23
CA LEU A 5 -10.43 -30.80 19.60
C LEU A 5 -11.14 -29.86 20.59
N ASN A 6 -12.04 -30.39 21.42
CA ASN A 6 -12.68 -29.62 22.49
C ASN A 6 -11.65 -29.12 23.52
N TYR A 7 -10.74 -29.98 23.96
CA TYR A 7 -9.62 -29.61 24.82
C TYR A 7 -8.83 -28.45 24.21
N PHE A 8 -8.41 -28.58 22.95
CA PHE A 8 -7.59 -27.58 22.27
C PHE A 8 -8.29 -26.22 22.11
N LEU A 9 -9.60 -26.22 21.82
CA LEU A 9 -10.39 -25.00 21.68
C LEU A 9 -10.55 -24.24 23.01
N ASN A 10 -10.51 -24.96 24.14
CA ASN A 10 -10.63 -24.39 25.48
C ASN A 10 -9.30 -23.83 26.04
N VAL A 11 -8.16 -24.09 25.39
CA VAL A 11 -6.86 -23.56 25.83
C VAL A 11 -6.76 -22.05 25.59
N GLN A 12 -6.49 -21.28 26.65
CA GLN A 12 -6.26 -19.83 26.59
C GLN A 12 -4.77 -19.54 26.37
N PHE A 13 -4.34 -19.59 25.10
CA PHE A 13 -2.93 -19.40 24.74
C PHE A 13 -2.35 -18.09 25.23
N GLU A 14 -3.13 -17.01 25.38
CA GLU A 14 -2.67 -15.68 25.78
C GLU A 14 -1.91 -15.69 27.11
N ASN A 15 -2.33 -16.56 28.05
CA ASN A 15 -1.78 -16.63 29.40
C ASN A 15 -0.57 -17.57 29.53
N ILE A 16 -0.33 -18.41 28.52
CA ILE A 16 0.76 -19.39 28.54
C ILE A 16 2.06 -18.71 28.10
N LYS A 17 3.05 -18.69 28.99
CA LYS A 17 4.43 -18.24 28.69
C LYS A 17 5.45 -19.37 28.80
N ASP A 18 5.10 -20.43 29.51
CA ASP A 18 5.98 -21.56 29.77
C ASP A 18 6.07 -22.47 28.54
N THR A 19 7.30 -22.71 28.07
CA THR A 19 7.57 -23.55 26.92
C THR A 19 7.26 -25.02 27.16
N GLU A 20 7.34 -25.52 28.39
CA GLU A 20 7.01 -26.90 28.73
C GLU A 20 5.51 -27.15 28.61
N ILE A 21 4.69 -26.20 29.06
CA ILE A 21 3.23 -26.25 28.90
C ILE A 21 2.87 -26.29 27.40
N LEU A 22 3.53 -25.47 26.57
CA LEU A 22 3.32 -25.51 25.12
C LEU A 22 3.71 -26.88 24.53
N GLN A 23 4.80 -27.49 25.02
CA GLN A 23 5.22 -28.82 24.58
C GLN A 23 4.19 -29.89 24.93
N ASN A 24 3.63 -29.84 26.15
CA ASN A 24 2.58 -30.76 26.57
C ASN A 24 1.34 -30.64 25.68
N ILE A 25 0.96 -29.40 25.32
CA ILE A 25 -0.13 -29.18 24.37
C ILE A 25 0.19 -29.81 23.01
N TYR A 26 1.41 -29.63 22.48
CA TYR A 26 1.82 -30.27 21.23
C TYR A 26 1.74 -31.81 21.28
N ASN A 27 2.19 -32.40 22.38
CA ASN A 27 2.17 -33.85 22.58
C ASN A 27 0.73 -34.40 22.58
N GLU A 28 -0.19 -33.72 23.27
CA GLU A 28 -1.61 -34.09 23.33
C GLU A 28 -2.27 -34.04 21.95
N ILE A 29 -1.99 -33.00 21.15
CA ILE A 29 -2.67 -32.79 19.87
C ILE A 29 -1.99 -33.46 18.66
N ASN A 30 -0.85 -34.12 18.86
CA ASN A 30 0.00 -34.58 17.76
C ASN A 30 -0.72 -35.54 16.79
N LYS A 31 -1.51 -36.46 17.33
CA LYS A 31 -2.24 -37.46 16.54
C LYS A 31 -3.38 -36.84 15.72
N ASP A 32 -3.85 -35.66 16.12
CA ASP A 32 -5.03 -35.00 15.57
C ASP A 32 -4.70 -33.70 14.80
N PHE A 33 -3.41 -33.45 14.49
CA PHE A 33 -3.00 -32.28 13.72
C PHE A 33 -3.80 -32.12 12.43
N LYS A 34 -4.18 -33.22 11.78
CA LYS A 34 -5.00 -33.16 10.57
C LYS A 34 -6.39 -32.60 10.80
N GLU A 35 -7.07 -33.02 11.86
CA GLU A 35 -8.39 -32.47 12.22
C GLU A 35 -8.24 -31.00 12.65
N ILE A 36 -7.25 -30.70 13.49
CA ILE A 36 -7.00 -29.37 14.06
C ILE A 36 -6.62 -28.34 13.00
N ILE A 37 -5.75 -28.70 12.04
CA ILE A 37 -5.31 -27.79 10.97
C ILE A 37 -6.45 -27.52 9.99
N LEU A 38 -7.29 -28.52 9.69
CA LEU A 38 -8.37 -28.38 8.71
C LEU A 38 -9.67 -27.84 9.29
N ASN A 39 -9.79 -27.72 10.61
CA ASN A 39 -10.89 -27.04 11.26
C ASN A 39 -10.60 -25.53 11.36
N ARG A 40 -11.56 -24.70 10.95
CA ARG A 40 -11.40 -23.25 10.85
C ARG A 40 -11.13 -22.59 12.21
N GLU A 41 -11.80 -23.03 13.27
CA GLU A 41 -11.70 -22.43 14.59
C GLU A 41 -10.38 -22.79 15.26
N SER A 42 -10.05 -24.08 15.27
CA SER A 42 -8.79 -24.57 15.82
C SER A 42 -7.57 -24.09 15.01
N CYS A 43 -7.71 -23.84 13.70
CA CYS A 43 -6.65 -23.25 12.89
C CYS A 43 -6.17 -21.89 13.47
N TYR A 44 -7.09 -21.01 13.90
CA TYR A 44 -6.70 -19.72 14.52
C TYR A 44 -6.05 -19.90 15.90
N ARG A 45 -6.53 -20.87 16.68
CA ARG A 45 -5.91 -21.25 17.96
C ARG A 45 -4.49 -21.79 17.75
N LEU A 46 -4.29 -22.62 16.73
CA LEU A 46 -2.99 -23.15 16.34
C LEU A 46 -2.04 -22.04 15.88
N GLU A 47 -2.51 -21.03 15.14
CA GLU A 47 -1.67 -19.86 14.82
C GLU A 47 -1.18 -19.10 16.05
N SER A 48 -1.97 -19.10 17.13
CA SER A 48 -1.64 -18.46 18.40
C SER A 48 -0.62 -19.28 19.19
N LEU A 49 -0.80 -20.61 19.23
CA LEU A 49 0.19 -21.57 19.75
C LEU A 49 1.54 -21.38 19.03
N LEU A 50 1.56 -21.46 17.70
CA LEU A 50 2.78 -21.36 16.89
C LEU A 50 3.54 -20.05 17.13
N GLN A 51 2.86 -18.92 17.35
CA GLN A 51 3.51 -17.63 17.64
C GLN A 51 4.29 -17.62 18.95
N LYS A 52 3.91 -18.48 19.90
CA LYS A 52 4.56 -18.60 21.21
C LYS A 52 5.58 -19.73 21.28
N SER A 53 5.55 -20.64 20.31
CA SER A 53 6.42 -21.80 20.26
C SER A 53 7.89 -21.42 20.11
N SER A 54 8.75 -22.19 20.77
CA SER A 54 10.19 -22.14 20.55
C SER A 54 10.53 -22.62 19.14
N CYS A 55 11.76 -22.33 18.68
CA CYS A 55 12.16 -22.80 17.35
C CYS A 55 12.23 -24.34 17.27
N GLY A 56 12.61 -25.02 18.35
CA GLY A 56 12.59 -26.49 18.41
C GLY A 56 11.17 -27.04 18.22
N GLN A 57 10.20 -26.47 18.94
CA GLN A 57 8.78 -26.81 18.81
C GLN A 57 8.25 -26.62 17.39
N LEU A 58 8.68 -25.56 16.68
CA LEU A 58 8.29 -25.35 15.29
C LEU A 58 8.86 -26.41 14.35
N LEU A 59 10.10 -26.86 14.58
CA LEU A 59 10.72 -27.93 13.79
C LEU A 59 10.05 -29.27 14.07
N ASP A 60 9.79 -29.58 15.34
CA ASP A 60 9.08 -30.79 15.75
C ASP A 60 7.67 -30.85 15.15
N PHE A 61 6.95 -29.72 15.18
CA PHE A 61 5.66 -29.58 14.52
C PHE A 61 5.74 -29.81 13.00
N LEU A 62 6.78 -29.32 12.32
CA LEU A 62 6.93 -29.59 10.88
C LEU A 62 7.25 -31.06 10.59
N ASN A 63 8.03 -31.71 11.47
CA ASN A 63 8.37 -33.12 11.35
C ASN A 63 7.16 -34.03 11.59
N SER A 64 6.19 -33.60 12.40
CA SER A 64 5.01 -34.38 12.75
C SER A 64 3.85 -34.28 11.77
N ILE A 65 3.89 -33.38 10.78
CA ILE A 65 2.79 -33.17 9.83
C ILE A 65 3.12 -33.61 8.40
N ASP A 66 2.10 -34.06 7.66
CA ASP A 66 2.23 -34.31 6.21
C ASP A 66 2.19 -33.00 5.42
N ILE A 67 3.36 -32.36 5.26
CA ILE A 67 3.52 -31.11 4.51
C ILE A 67 2.99 -31.23 3.09
N LYS A 68 3.16 -32.39 2.44
CA LYS A 68 2.69 -32.65 1.06
C LYS A 68 1.17 -32.53 0.96
N TYR A 69 0.47 -32.98 1.99
CA TYR A 69 -0.98 -32.88 2.07
C TYR A 69 -1.41 -31.45 2.40
N PHE A 70 -0.83 -30.82 3.43
CA PHE A 70 -1.31 -29.52 3.93
C PHE A 70 -1.02 -28.34 3.00
N ILE A 71 0.07 -28.36 2.22
CA ILE A 71 0.44 -27.24 1.35
C ILE A 71 -0.61 -26.94 0.27
N CYS A 72 -1.37 -27.94 -0.16
CA CYS A 72 -2.46 -27.82 -1.13
C CYS A 72 -3.84 -27.58 -0.49
N LYS A 73 -3.91 -27.40 0.85
CA LYS A 73 -5.17 -27.14 1.57
C LYS A 73 -5.21 -25.70 2.03
N LYS A 74 -6.34 -25.02 1.90
CA LYS A 74 -6.50 -23.60 2.25
C LYS A 74 -6.06 -23.26 3.69
N LEU A 75 -6.46 -24.08 4.67
CA LEU A 75 -6.07 -23.89 6.07
C LEU A 75 -4.68 -24.45 6.36
N GLY A 76 -4.31 -25.58 5.72
CA GLY A 76 -2.98 -26.17 5.84
C GLY A 76 -1.87 -25.25 5.32
N SER A 77 -2.03 -24.66 4.14
CA SER A 77 -1.07 -23.74 3.55
C SER A 77 -0.91 -22.48 4.38
N ARG A 78 -1.98 -22.01 5.03
CA ARG A 78 -1.97 -20.88 5.96
C ARG A 78 -1.14 -21.19 7.21
N ILE A 79 -1.33 -22.36 7.82
CA ILE A 79 -0.51 -22.82 8.95
C ILE A 79 0.96 -22.95 8.53
N LEU A 80 1.24 -23.58 7.39
CA LEU A 80 2.60 -23.70 6.87
C LEU A 80 3.23 -22.34 6.58
N GLU A 81 2.50 -21.41 5.96
CA GLU A 81 2.95 -20.03 5.75
C GLU A 81 3.35 -19.40 7.08
N LYS A 82 2.53 -19.58 8.14
CA LYS A 82 2.82 -19.05 9.47
C LYS A 82 4.09 -19.65 10.07
N VAL A 83 4.25 -20.96 10.01
CA VAL A 83 5.44 -21.66 10.52
C VAL A 83 6.70 -21.22 9.80
N PHE A 84 6.70 -21.23 8.46
CA PHE A 84 7.86 -20.77 7.68
C PHE A 84 8.16 -19.29 7.93
N THR A 85 7.14 -18.46 8.20
CA THR A 85 7.35 -17.05 8.55
C THR A 85 8.07 -16.91 9.89
N LEU A 86 7.69 -17.71 10.89
CA LEU A 86 8.36 -17.71 12.19
C LEU A 86 9.79 -18.25 12.08
N LEU A 87 10.00 -19.33 11.32
CA LEU A 87 11.34 -19.83 11.01
C LEU A 87 12.20 -18.79 10.29
N PHE A 88 11.63 -18.03 9.35
CA PHE A 88 12.32 -16.90 8.72
C PHE A 88 12.83 -15.88 9.77
N MET A 89 12.01 -15.53 10.76
CA MET A 89 12.42 -14.62 11.84
C MET A 89 13.54 -15.23 12.69
N HIS A 90 13.44 -16.50 13.05
CA HIS A 90 14.48 -17.18 13.81
C HIS A 90 15.81 -17.28 13.05
N ILE A 91 15.78 -17.51 11.74
CA ILE A 91 16.98 -17.57 10.89
C ILE A 91 17.60 -16.18 10.68
N ASN A 92 16.79 -15.22 10.22
CA ASN A 92 17.31 -13.96 9.66
C ASN A 92 17.32 -12.80 10.66
N VAL A 93 16.42 -12.79 11.64
CA VAL A 93 16.29 -11.70 12.63
C VAL A 93 16.98 -12.10 13.92
N HIS A 94 16.57 -13.21 14.54
CA HIS A 94 17.09 -13.65 15.84
C HIS A 94 18.41 -14.42 15.73
N LYS A 95 18.69 -15.04 14.57
CA LYS A 95 19.84 -15.92 14.34
C LYS A 95 19.93 -17.06 15.36
N SER A 96 18.77 -17.56 15.80
CA SER A 96 18.67 -18.62 16.80
C SER A 96 18.74 -20.02 16.19
N ILE A 97 18.51 -20.15 14.88
CA ILE A 97 18.70 -21.40 14.14
C ILE A 97 19.50 -21.17 12.87
N LYS A 98 20.19 -22.24 12.45
CA LYS A 98 20.90 -22.27 11.18
C LYS A 98 19.98 -22.77 10.07
N ILE A 99 20.27 -22.42 8.82
CA ILE A 99 19.42 -22.83 7.69
C ILE A 99 19.49 -24.34 7.43
N GLU A 100 20.62 -24.95 7.80
CA GLU A 100 20.87 -26.38 7.72
C GLU A 100 19.83 -27.19 8.52
N GLU A 101 19.29 -26.62 9.61
CA GLU A 101 18.26 -27.27 10.44
C GLU A 101 16.91 -27.39 9.73
N ILE A 102 16.65 -26.57 8.71
CA ILE A 102 15.42 -26.64 7.89
C ILE A 102 15.69 -27.19 6.48
N GLU A 103 16.89 -27.73 6.22
CA GLU A 103 17.32 -28.15 4.89
C GLU A 103 16.44 -29.26 4.31
N VAL A 104 15.96 -30.18 5.16
CA VAL A 104 15.03 -31.26 4.76
C VAL A 104 13.76 -30.68 4.11
N PHE A 105 13.20 -29.63 4.72
CA PHE A 105 12.00 -28.96 4.22
C PHE A 105 12.26 -28.14 2.96
N ILE A 106 13.42 -27.48 2.90
CA ILE A 106 13.88 -26.77 1.69
C ILE A 106 13.96 -27.74 0.51
N LYS A 107 14.66 -28.86 0.67
CA LYS A 107 14.80 -29.89 -0.37
C LYS A 107 13.45 -30.48 -0.79
N PHE A 108 12.53 -30.68 0.17
CA PHE A 108 11.17 -31.13 -0.12
C PHE A 108 10.41 -30.14 -1.03
N LEU A 109 10.48 -28.84 -0.72
CA LEU A 109 9.85 -27.79 -1.53
C LEU A 109 10.50 -27.66 -2.90
N GLU A 110 11.83 -27.78 -2.99
CA GLU A 110 12.57 -27.75 -4.27
C GLU A 110 12.14 -28.88 -5.21
N LYS A 111 12.07 -30.11 -4.69
CA LYS A 111 11.69 -31.29 -5.48
C LYS A 111 10.28 -31.19 -6.07
N ASN A 112 9.37 -30.51 -5.37
CA ASN A 112 7.96 -30.38 -5.74
C ASN A 112 7.60 -28.95 -6.17
N PHE A 113 8.59 -28.14 -6.50
CA PHE A 113 8.45 -26.70 -6.62
C PHE A 113 7.38 -26.28 -7.62
N LEU A 114 7.40 -26.78 -8.87
CA LEU A 114 6.42 -26.40 -9.89
C LEU A 114 5.00 -26.77 -9.48
N LYS A 115 4.81 -27.95 -8.91
CA LYS A 115 3.51 -28.41 -8.43
C LYS A 115 2.90 -27.40 -7.46
N TYR A 116 3.66 -26.97 -6.46
CA TYR A 116 3.17 -26.02 -5.46
C TYR A 116 3.15 -24.58 -5.95
N PHE A 117 3.99 -24.24 -6.93
CA PHE A 117 3.99 -22.93 -7.57
C PHE A 117 2.70 -22.70 -8.39
N TYR A 118 2.16 -23.75 -9.02
CA TYR A 118 0.88 -23.71 -9.75
C TYR A 118 -0.35 -23.94 -8.86
N ASP A 119 -0.17 -24.39 -7.62
CA ASP A 119 -1.28 -24.59 -6.68
C ASP A 119 -1.70 -23.26 -6.02
N PRO A 120 -2.98 -22.85 -6.06
CA PRO A 120 -3.44 -21.59 -5.46
C PRO A 120 -3.09 -21.44 -3.98
N CYS A 121 -3.14 -22.53 -3.20
CA CYS A 121 -2.78 -22.54 -1.77
C CYS A 121 -1.26 -22.65 -1.59
N GLY A 122 -0.61 -23.51 -2.36
CA GLY A 122 0.83 -23.74 -2.30
C GLY A 122 1.64 -22.48 -2.62
N THR A 123 1.13 -21.59 -3.46
CA THR A 123 1.79 -20.32 -3.80
C THR A 123 2.15 -19.47 -2.58
N PHE A 124 1.32 -19.50 -1.52
CA PHE A 124 1.56 -18.75 -0.29
C PHE A 124 2.81 -19.24 0.44
N VAL A 125 2.92 -20.56 0.59
CA VAL A 125 4.09 -21.22 1.20
C VAL A 125 5.34 -20.99 0.36
N ILE A 126 5.23 -21.11 -0.97
CA ILE A 126 6.35 -20.86 -1.89
C ILE A 126 6.88 -19.43 -1.81
N ARG A 127 6.02 -18.43 -1.57
CA ARG A 127 6.47 -17.05 -1.37
C ARG A 127 7.32 -16.90 -0.12
N VAL A 128 6.93 -17.50 1.00
CA VAL A 128 7.73 -17.45 2.24
C VAL A 128 9.03 -18.25 2.08
N TYR A 129 8.97 -19.38 1.37
CA TYR A 129 10.15 -20.14 1.00
C TYR A 129 11.20 -19.29 0.26
N PHE A 130 10.79 -18.48 -0.73
CA PHE A 130 11.72 -17.56 -1.38
C PHE A 130 12.31 -16.52 -0.42
N GLN A 131 11.52 -16.04 0.54
CA GLN A 131 11.99 -15.08 1.55
C GLN A 131 13.06 -15.69 2.45
N ILE A 132 12.87 -16.95 2.88
CA ILE A 132 13.87 -17.72 3.64
C ILE A 132 15.17 -17.81 2.84
N LEU A 133 15.10 -18.26 1.59
CA LEU A 133 16.30 -18.41 0.75
C LEU A 133 17.04 -17.08 0.53
N CYS A 134 16.29 -15.98 0.38
CA CYS A 134 16.85 -14.69 0.01
C CYS A 134 17.19 -13.81 1.22
N GLY A 135 16.78 -14.21 2.43
CA GLY A 135 16.94 -13.46 3.67
C GLY A 135 16.24 -12.10 3.67
N LYS A 136 15.17 -11.94 2.86
CA LYS A 136 14.43 -10.67 2.73
C LYS A 136 12.94 -10.89 2.89
N PHE A 137 12.32 -10.01 3.66
CA PHE A 137 10.88 -9.90 3.77
C PHE A 137 10.33 -9.06 2.61
N VAL A 138 9.38 -9.60 1.83
CA VAL A 138 8.96 -8.98 0.56
C VAL A 138 7.51 -8.48 0.53
N PHE A 139 6.59 -9.01 1.35
CA PHE A 139 5.14 -8.72 1.18
C PHE A 139 4.33 -8.38 2.43
N TYR A 140 4.94 -8.25 3.59
CA TYR A 140 4.18 -7.89 4.78
C TYR A 140 4.08 -6.37 4.90
N ASP A 141 2.85 -5.88 5.01
CA ASP A 141 2.59 -4.49 5.32
C ASP A 141 3.24 -4.09 6.65
N ALA A 142 3.37 -2.78 6.88
CA ALA A 142 3.99 -2.28 8.10
C ALA A 142 3.29 -2.77 9.39
N ALA A 143 2.00 -3.11 9.31
CA ALA A 143 1.24 -3.64 10.44
C ALA A 143 1.67 -5.07 10.79
N HIS A 144 1.81 -5.95 9.79
CA HIS A 144 2.33 -7.30 9.97
C HIS A 144 3.79 -7.28 10.45
N GLN A 145 4.62 -6.38 9.92
CA GLN A 145 6.00 -6.25 10.42
C GLN A 145 6.04 -5.87 11.91
N LYS A 146 5.16 -4.96 12.35
CA LYS A 146 5.02 -4.58 13.77
C LYS A 146 4.56 -5.75 14.65
N GLN A 147 3.66 -6.60 14.17
CA GLN A 147 3.19 -7.78 14.93
C GLN A 147 4.35 -8.71 15.32
N TYR A 148 5.38 -8.83 14.47
CA TYR A 148 6.56 -9.65 14.75
C TYR A 148 7.70 -8.88 15.44
N GLY A 149 7.41 -7.71 16.02
CA GLY A 149 8.42 -6.89 16.70
C GLY A 149 9.51 -6.31 15.78
N VAL A 150 9.31 -6.37 14.46
CA VAL A 150 10.28 -5.88 13.50
C VAL A 150 10.12 -4.36 13.35
N LYS A 151 11.01 -3.61 14.01
CA LYS A 151 11.08 -2.15 13.88
C LYS A 151 11.55 -1.78 12.47
N ASP A 152 10.60 -1.45 11.60
CA ASP A 152 10.74 -0.71 10.34
C ASP A 152 11.95 -1.13 9.48
N ILE A 153 11.83 -2.27 8.75
CA ILE A 153 12.88 -2.78 7.83
C ILE A 153 13.22 -1.75 6.74
N THR A 154 12.36 -0.75 6.50
CA THR A 154 12.65 0.35 5.57
C THR A 154 13.98 1.04 5.88
N ASN A 155 14.44 1.00 7.15
CA ASN A 155 15.71 1.56 7.62
C ASN A 155 16.83 0.54 7.91
N CYS A 156 16.67 -0.74 7.57
CA CYS A 156 17.82 -1.64 7.42
C CYS A 156 18.63 -1.17 6.21
N LYS A 157 19.43 -0.12 6.42
CA LYS A 157 20.45 0.38 5.50
C LYS A 157 21.30 -0.81 5.10
N TYR A 158 21.07 -1.25 3.87
CA TYR A 158 21.94 -2.10 3.09
C TYR A 158 23.41 -1.81 3.41
N ARG A 159 24.06 -2.69 4.19
CA ARG A 159 25.47 -3.01 3.97
C ARG A 159 25.57 -3.87 2.70
N VAL A 160 25.11 -3.31 1.59
CA VAL A 160 25.61 -3.71 0.28
C VAL A 160 27.02 -3.15 0.26
N LEU A 161 28.00 -4.06 0.23
CA LEU A 161 29.38 -3.75 -0.14
C LEU A 161 29.34 -2.73 -1.29
N LYS A 162 29.75 -1.49 -1.02
CA LYS A 162 29.96 -0.45 -2.03
C LYS A 162 31.05 -0.96 -2.99
N TYR A 163 30.66 -1.70 -4.02
CA TYR A 163 31.43 -1.71 -5.25
C TYR A 163 31.16 -0.36 -5.92
N SER A 164 32.12 0.55 -5.76
CA SER A 164 32.17 1.86 -6.40
C SER A 164 32.18 1.69 -7.92
N ASN A 165 30.99 1.69 -8.54
CA ASN A 165 30.88 1.84 -9.99
C ASN A 165 30.91 3.33 -10.35
N ASN A 166 32.12 3.86 -10.51
CA ASN A 166 32.42 5.22 -11.00
C ASN A 166 32.05 5.44 -12.50
N LYS A 167 31.07 4.70 -13.06
CA LYS A 167 30.73 4.76 -14.50
C LYS A 167 29.48 5.59 -14.83
N SER A 168 28.73 6.14 -13.87
CA SER A 168 27.47 6.85 -14.16
C SER A 168 27.63 8.27 -14.74
N ARG A 169 28.81 8.90 -14.66
CA ARG A 169 29.05 10.24 -15.27
C ARG A 169 29.30 10.22 -16.78
N LYS A 170 29.52 9.04 -17.41
CA LYS A 170 29.81 8.96 -18.85
C LYS A 170 28.57 8.88 -19.75
N TYR A 171 27.39 8.52 -19.20
CA TYR A 171 26.19 8.31 -20.02
C TYR A 171 25.33 9.57 -20.23
N SER A 172 25.39 10.57 -19.36
CA SER A 172 24.64 11.83 -19.57
C SER A 172 25.15 12.69 -20.73
N ARG A 173 26.40 12.48 -21.18
CA ARG A 173 27.00 13.20 -22.32
C ARG A 173 26.76 12.55 -23.68
N ILE A 174 26.31 11.29 -23.72
CA ILE A 174 26.10 10.55 -24.97
C ILE A 174 24.67 10.75 -25.48
N ASP A 175 23.67 10.81 -24.59
CA ASP A 175 22.27 10.99 -25.00
C ASP A 175 21.95 12.42 -25.49
N SER A 176 22.65 13.46 -25.02
CA SER A 176 22.49 14.82 -25.56
C SER A 176 22.98 14.96 -27.00
N ARG A 177 23.81 14.03 -27.51
CA ARG A 177 24.33 14.02 -28.89
C ARG A 177 23.45 13.25 -29.87
N ILE A 178 22.53 12.41 -29.37
CA ILE A 178 21.64 11.61 -30.23
C ILE A 178 20.37 12.41 -30.55
N ASP A 179 19.82 13.14 -29.58
CA ASP A 179 18.65 14.00 -29.80
C ASP A 179 18.98 15.23 -30.66
N SER A 180 20.21 15.75 -30.63
CA SER A 180 20.62 16.88 -31.50
C SER A 180 20.86 16.49 -32.96
N ARG A 181 21.05 15.20 -33.27
CA ARG A 181 21.35 14.71 -34.64
C ARG A 181 20.11 14.38 -35.46
N ILE A 182 18.93 14.33 -34.83
CA ILE A 182 17.67 14.04 -35.53
C ILE A 182 16.97 15.35 -35.96
N ASP A 183 17.22 16.46 -35.27
CA ASP A 183 16.63 17.77 -35.60
C ASP A 183 17.52 18.66 -36.51
N SER A 184 18.76 18.26 -36.80
CA SER A 184 19.72 19.06 -37.57
C SER A 184 19.88 18.67 -39.05
N ARG A 185 18.98 17.84 -39.62
CA ARG A 185 19.03 17.49 -41.06
C ARG A 185 18.31 18.46 -41.98
N ASN A 186 17.62 19.46 -41.43
CA ASN A 186 17.07 20.59 -42.18
C ASN A 186 17.68 21.87 -41.63
N ASN A 187 18.93 22.19 -42.02
CA ASN A 187 19.42 23.55 -42.27
C ASN A 187 20.95 23.61 -42.38
N LYS A 188 21.37 24.19 -43.50
CA LYS A 188 22.51 25.08 -43.72
C LYS A 188 23.88 24.53 -44.12
N SER A 189 24.20 24.91 -45.35
CA SER A 189 25.47 25.40 -45.87
C SER A 189 26.17 26.45 -44.99
N HIS A 190 27.46 26.61 -45.30
CA HIS A 190 28.46 27.60 -44.88
C HIS A 190 29.31 27.28 -43.64
N GLU A 191 30.53 26.87 -43.96
CA GLU A 191 31.76 26.94 -43.17
C GLU A 191 32.05 28.36 -42.69
N LEU A 192 32.64 28.48 -41.50
CA LEU A 192 33.90 29.21 -41.30
C LEU A 192 34.55 28.86 -39.96
N LYS A 193 35.89 28.83 -40.02
CA LYS A 193 36.87 28.34 -39.05
C LYS A 193 37.02 29.25 -37.83
N SER A 194 37.40 28.70 -36.67
CA SER A 194 38.32 29.40 -35.76
C SER A 194 38.99 28.48 -34.72
N HIS A 195 40.33 28.54 -34.79
CA HIS A 195 41.41 28.45 -33.80
C HIS A 195 41.29 27.73 -32.45
N ASN A 196 42.25 26.81 -32.30
CA ASN A 196 42.90 26.31 -31.08
C ASN A 196 43.43 27.44 -30.19
N LEU A 197 43.28 27.30 -28.87
CA LEU A 197 44.26 27.75 -27.89
C LEU A 197 44.35 26.77 -26.70
N ASN A 198 45.57 26.31 -26.47
CA ASN A 198 46.02 25.50 -25.33
C ASN A 198 46.05 26.34 -24.04
N SER A 199 45.67 25.75 -22.92
CA SER A 199 46.21 26.15 -21.61
C SER A 199 46.40 24.94 -20.70
N LYS A 200 47.67 24.65 -20.40
CA LYS A 200 48.12 23.76 -19.33
C LYS A 200 47.97 24.51 -18.00
N SER A 201 47.33 23.90 -17.00
CA SER A 201 47.40 24.35 -15.62
C SER A 201 48.01 23.27 -14.74
N LEU A 202 49.09 23.67 -14.04
CA LEU A 202 49.79 22.93 -12.99
C LEU A 202 48.88 22.76 -11.77
N LYS A 203 48.89 21.57 -11.17
CA LYS A 203 48.34 21.32 -9.84
C LYS A 203 49.47 21.14 -8.84
N LEU A 204 49.48 21.99 -7.82
CA LEU A 204 50.26 21.87 -6.60
C LEU A 204 49.47 21.01 -5.61
N ASP A 205 50.07 19.92 -5.15
CA ASP A 205 49.57 19.07 -4.07
C ASP A 205 50.03 19.65 -2.72
N SER A 206 49.08 19.93 -1.82
CA SER A 206 49.35 20.15 -0.40
C SER A 206 48.73 19.00 0.40
N LYS A 207 49.61 18.19 0.99
CA LYS A 207 49.26 17.16 1.98
C LYS A 207 49.02 17.82 3.33
N SER A 208 47.86 17.62 3.92
CA SER A 208 47.62 17.83 5.35
C SER A 208 47.31 16.48 6.00
N ASN A 209 48.11 16.13 7.00
CA ASN A 209 47.93 14.97 7.86
C ASN A 209 46.92 15.32 8.96
N SER A 210 45.87 14.51 9.12
CA SER A 210 45.08 14.48 10.35
C SER A 210 45.03 13.05 10.89
N LEU A 211 45.32 12.92 12.19
CA LEU A 211 45.31 11.69 12.95
C LEU A 211 43.87 11.21 13.14
N ASP A 212 43.56 10.00 12.66
CA ASP A 212 42.34 9.27 13.00
C ASP A 212 42.67 8.11 13.95
N SER A 213 42.06 8.19 15.13
CA SER A 213 42.08 7.18 16.19
C SER A 213 41.54 5.83 15.73
N HIS A 214 42.30 4.77 15.99
CA HIS A 214 41.94 3.38 15.69
C HIS A 214 40.76 2.86 16.54
N SER A 215 39.59 2.70 15.92
CA SER A 215 38.57 1.75 16.39
C SER A 215 38.83 0.36 15.80
N PRO A 216 38.68 -0.75 16.57
CA PRO A 216 39.04 -2.07 16.11
C PRO A 216 38.12 -2.55 14.97
N LYS A 217 38.74 -2.93 13.85
CA LYS A 217 38.09 -3.55 12.69
C LYS A 217 37.43 -4.87 13.12
N SER A 218 36.11 -4.86 13.34
CA SER A 218 35.32 -6.08 13.48
C SER A 218 35.48 -6.92 12.19
N LYS A 219 36.20 -8.04 12.27
CA LYS A 219 36.29 -9.04 11.19
C LYS A 219 34.88 -9.53 10.89
N SER A 220 34.29 -9.07 9.77
CA SER A 220 33.01 -9.59 9.31
C SER A 220 33.19 -11.05 8.92
N LEU A 221 32.59 -11.96 9.69
CA LEU A 221 32.45 -13.37 9.31
C LEU A 221 31.87 -13.44 7.88
N LYS A 222 32.71 -13.86 6.93
CA LYS A 222 32.29 -14.17 5.56
C LYS A 222 31.41 -15.41 5.61
N SER A 223 30.09 -15.22 5.55
CA SER A 223 29.07 -16.27 5.51
C SER A 223 29.22 -17.12 4.24
N LYS A 224 29.97 -18.22 4.31
CA LYS A 224 30.06 -19.21 3.23
C LYS A 224 28.72 -19.95 3.02
N SER A 225 27.92 -20.16 4.07
CA SER A 225 26.62 -20.87 3.99
C SER A 225 25.54 -20.11 3.21
N LEU A 226 25.52 -18.77 3.25
CA LEU A 226 24.56 -18.01 2.44
C LEU A 226 24.83 -18.12 0.92
N LYS A 227 26.06 -18.47 0.51
CA LYS A 227 26.40 -18.59 -0.91
C LYS A 227 25.83 -19.84 -1.57
N SER A 228 25.73 -20.96 -0.85
CA SER A 228 25.11 -22.18 -1.39
C SER A 228 23.63 -21.98 -1.69
N ASN A 229 22.91 -21.22 -0.84
CA ASN A 229 21.48 -20.95 -1.04
C ASN A 229 21.18 -20.17 -2.34
N PHE A 230 22.13 -19.34 -2.82
CA PHE A 230 21.96 -18.65 -4.09
C PHE A 230 22.03 -19.60 -5.30
N HIS A 231 22.74 -20.74 -5.20
CA HIS A 231 22.73 -21.73 -6.27
C HIS A 231 21.34 -22.33 -6.46
N ASN A 232 20.58 -22.52 -5.38
CA ASN A 232 19.22 -23.05 -5.45
C ASN A 232 18.27 -22.05 -6.13
N LEU A 233 18.40 -20.76 -5.83
CA LEU A 233 17.63 -19.72 -6.54
C LEU A 233 17.96 -19.67 -8.04
N ASP A 234 19.23 -19.86 -8.43
CA ASP A 234 19.63 -19.91 -9.84
C ASP A 234 19.10 -21.19 -10.54
N TYR A 235 18.94 -22.32 -9.83
CA TYR A 235 18.31 -23.54 -10.36
C TYR A 235 16.80 -23.36 -10.56
N LEU A 236 16.08 -22.92 -9.51
CA LEU A 236 14.65 -22.63 -9.58
C LEU A 236 14.34 -21.59 -10.67
N TYR A 237 15.26 -20.66 -10.87
CA TYR A 237 15.19 -19.71 -11.96
C TYR A 237 15.22 -20.39 -13.34
N LYS A 238 16.20 -21.24 -13.63
CA LYS A 238 16.29 -21.92 -14.94
C LYS A 238 15.02 -22.72 -15.23
N LEU A 239 14.49 -23.35 -14.19
CA LEU A 239 13.27 -24.14 -14.24
C LEU A 239 12.05 -23.27 -14.58
N LEU A 240 11.94 -22.07 -14.00
CA LEU A 240 10.88 -21.12 -14.34
C LEU A 240 11.12 -20.37 -15.65
N GLU A 241 12.37 -20.15 -16.09
CA GLU A 241 12.70 -19.44 -17.34
C GLU A 241 12.05 -20.13 -18.55
N ASN A 242 12.01 -21.47 -18.54
CA ASN A 242 11.38 -22.26 -19.58
C ASN A 242 9.84 -22.25 -19.51
N ASP A 243 9.28 -21.86 -18.36
CA ASP A 243 7.86 -22.01 -18.04
C ASP A 243 7.14 -20.68 -17.79
N ILE A 244 7.80 -19.53 -18.05
CA ILE A 244 7.25 -18.18 -17.80
C ILE A 244 5.88 -18.01 -18.47
N SER A 245 5.64 -18.67 -19.60
CA SER A 245 4.36 -18.64 -20.32
C SER A 245 3.22 -19.20 -19.51
N ASN A 246 3.43 -20.41 -19.03
CA ASN A 246 2.45 -21.17 -18.28
C ASN A 246 2.24 -20.54 -16.90
N ILE A 247 3.29 -19.96 -16.34
CA ILE A 247 3.21 -19.19 -15.10
C ILE A 247 2.32 -17.97 -15.32
N LEU A 248 2.68 -17.08 -16.24
CA LEU A 248 1.97 -15.81 -16.43
C LEU A 248 0.59 -15.98 -17.09
N SER A 249 0.18 -17.17 -17.52
CA SER A 249 -1.21 -17.44 -17.90
C SER A 249 -2.12 -17.62 -16.68
N GLN A 250 -1.57 -17.97 -15.52
CA GLN A 250 -2.30 -18.17 -14.28
C GLN A 250 -2.20 -16.94 -13.36
N LYS A 251 -3.34 -16.43 -12.88
CA LYS A 251 -3.36 -15.18 -12.09
C LYS A 251 -2.67 -15.34 -10.73
N HIS A 252 -2.88 -16.45 -10.03
CA HIS A 252 -2.36 -16.67 -8.67
C HIS A 252 -0.84 -16.83 -8.61
N THR A 253 -0.21 -17.32 -9.67
CA THR A 253 1.25 -17.54 -9.75
C THR A 253 2.02 -16.23 -9.94
N SER A 254 1.38 -15.18 -10.47
CA SER A 254 2.03 -13.90 -10.79
C SER A 254 2.67 -13.23 -9.56
N LEU A 255 2.03 -13.30 -8.40
CA LEU A 255 2.56 -12.77 -7.14
C LEU A 255 3.76 -13.59 -6.65
N SER A 256 3.74 -14.90 -6.83
CA SER A 256 4.88 -15.77 -6.50
C SER A 256 6.05 -15.52 -7.42
N LEU A 257 5.82 -15.33 -8.72
CA LEU A 257 6.85 -14.92 -9.67
C LEU A 257 7.42 -13.55 -9.28
N LEU A 258 6.58 -12.58 -8.91
CA LEU A 258 7.02 -11.28 -8.45
C LEU A 258 7.92 -11.39 -7.20
N THR A 259 7.53 -12.25 -6.25
CA THR A 259 8.32 -12.52 -5.04
C THR A 259 9.70 -13.03 -5.37
N LEU A 260 9.78 -14.02 -6.25
CA LEU A 260 11.06 -14.54 -6.71
C LEU A 260 11.90 -13.45 -7.36
N LEU A 261 11.32 -12.66 -8.27
CA LEU A 261 12.03 -11.56 -8.94
C LEU A 261 12.58 -10.51 -7.97
N LEU A 262 11.89 -10.28 -6.85
CA LEU A 262 12.32 -9.36 -5.79
C LEU A 262 13.43 -9.95 -4.93
N CYS A 263 13.43 -11.27 -4.71
CA CYS A 263 14.50 -11.98 -4.00
C CYS A 263 15.79 -12.12 -4.83
N MET A 264 15.70 -12.19 -6.16
CA MET A 264 16.84 -12.47 -7.04
C MET A 264 17.78 -11.28 -7.28
N HIS A 265 19.09 -11.55 -7.30
CA HIS A 265 20.12 -10.57 -7.69
C HIS A 265 20.20 -10.36 -9.22
N LYS A 266 20.07 -11.43 -10.03
CA LYS A 266 20.21 -11.40 -11.51
C LYS A 266 18.87 -11.22 -12.25
N LYS A 267 17.93 -10.47 -11.68
CA LYS A 267 16.55 -10.31 -12.21
C LYS A 267 16.43 -9.66 -13.60
N ASN A 268 17.45 -8.96 -14.09
CA ASN A 268 17.32 -8.13 -15.29
C ASN A 268 17.07 -8.92 -16.59
N LYS A 269 17.66 -10.12 -16.73
CA LYS A 269 17.43 -11.00 -17.88
C LYS A 269 15.97 -11.48 -17.90
N ILE A 270 15.45 -11.87 -16.74
CA ILE A 270 14.08 -12.35 -16.55
C ILE A 270 13.08 -11.24 -16.83
N ILE A 271 13.28 -10.08 -16.22
CA ILE A 271 12.43 -8.90 -16.46
C ILE A 271 12.40 -8.56 -17.95
N LYS A 272 13.55 -8.67 -18.65
CA LYS A 272 13.62 -8.47 -20.09
C LYS A 272 12.79 -9.52 -20.84
N ASN A 273 12.93 -10.81 -20.51
CA ASN A 273 12.16 -11.89 -21.13
C ASN A 273 10.65 -11.73 -20.88
N ILE A 274 10.25 -11.41 -19.63
CA ILE A 274 8.87 -11.12 -19.27
C ILE A 274 8.32 -9.96 -20.12
N ASN A 275 9.06 -8.86 -20.22
CA ASN A 275 8.63 -7.72 -21.03
C ASN A 275 8.56 -8.06 -22.54
N ILE A 276 9.48 -8.88 -23.05
CA ILE A 276 9.49 -9.28 -24.47
C ILE A 276 8.28 -10.14 -24.77
N SER A 277 8.07 -11.18 -23.97
CA SER A 277 7.12 -12.26 -24.29
C SER A 277 5.71 -12.02 -23.75
N TYR A 278 5.53 -11.27 -22.64
CA TYR A 278 4.25 -11.19 -21.92
C TYR A 278 3.69 -9.79 -21.71
N LEU A 279 4.40 -8.75 -22.14
CA LEU A 279 3.83 -7.42 -22.10
C LEU A 279 2.75 -7.29 -23.17
N CYS A 280 1.51 -7.51 -22.75
CA CYS A 280 0.29 -7.26 -23.50
C CYS A 280 -0.48 -6.11 -22.84
N VAL A 281 -0.91 -5.14 -23.66
CA VAL A 281 -1.61 -3.94 -23.21
C VAL A 281 -2.93 -4.26 -22.53
N GLU A 282 -3.68 -5.24 -23.05
CA GLU A 282 -4.95 -5.66 -22.46
C GLU A 282 -4.76 -6.27 -21.07
N ARG A 283 -3.68 -7.03 -20.85
CA ARG A 283 -3.37 -7.57 -19.51
C ARG A 283 -3.08 -6.48 -18.48
N LEU A 284 -2.53 -5.33 -18.88
CA LEU A 284 -2.30 -4.23 -17.93
C LEU A 284 -3.61 -3.68 -17.33
N LYS A 285 -4.74 -3.89 -18.00
CA LYS A 285 -6.06 -3.49 -17.52
C LYS A 285 -6.62 -4.45 -16.46
N GLU A 286 -6.01 -5.61 -16.27
CA GLU A 286 -6.38 -6.56 -15.21
C GLU A 286 -5.73 -6.19 -13.87
N PRO A 287 -6.44 -6.25 -12.73
CA PRO A 287 -5.92 -5.80 -11.43
C PRO A 287 -4.61 -6.48 -11.01
N VAL A 288 -4.55 -7.80 -11.17
CA VAL A 288 -3.40 -8.63 -10.78
C VAL A 288 -2.15 -8.26 -11.57
N PHE A 289 -2.28 -8.13 -12.89
CA PHE A 289 -1.16 -7.77 -13.76
C PHE A 289 -0.79 -6.29 -13.65
N SER A 290 -1.75 -5.40 -13.40
CA SER A 290 -1.47 -3.99 -13.10
C SER A 290 -0.57 -3.87 -11.87
N TYR A 291 -0.92 -4.53 -10.77
CA TYR A 291 -0.10 -4.59 -9.56
C TYR A 291 1.27 -5.24 -9.80
N PHE A 292 1.29 -6.34 -10.55
CA PHE A 292 2.52 -7.02 -10.94
C PHE A 292 3.48 -6.07 -11.68
N TYR A 293 2.98 -5.37 -12.70
CA TYR A 293 3.80 -4.47 -13.51
C TYR A 293 4.16 -3.18 -12.79
N GLU A 294 3.31 -2.63 -11.94
CA GLU A 294 3.66 -1.54 -11.03
C GLU A 294 4.89 -1.92 -10.20
N THR A 295 4.85 -3.07 -9.52
CA THR A 295 5.98 -3.51 -8.71
C THR A 295 7.20 -3.80 -9.58
N LEU A 296 7.01 -4.42 -10.75
CA LEU A 296 8.08 -4.75 -11.69
C LEU A 296 8.82 -3.50 -12.19
N ILE A 297 8.07 -2.48 -12.64
CA ILE A 297 8.59 -1.20 -13.15
C ILE A 297 9.52 -0.54 -12.13
N SER A 298 9.11 -0.51 -10.86
CA SER A 298 9.92 0.07 -9.77
C SER A 298 11.30 -0.58 -9.59
N LYS A 299 11.49 -1.79 -10.13
CA LYS A 299 12.72 -2.58 -10.04
C LYS A 299 13.45 -2.76 -11.36
N MET A 300 12.92 -2.24 -12.46
CA MET A 300 13.54 -2.35 -13.79
C MET A 300 14.79 -1.47 -13.90
N THR A 301 15.77 -1.92 -14.67
CA THR A 301 16.87 -1.04 -15.12
C THR A 301 16.39 -0.04 -16.16
N GLN A 302 17.15 1.03 -16.38
CA GLN A 302 16.86 2.02 -17.43
C GLN A 302 16.70 1.40 -18.83
N LYS A 303 17.48 0.36 -19.16
CA LYS A 303 17.34 -0.38 -20.43
C LYS A 303 16.00 -1.11 -20.53
N ASN A 304 15.59 -1.78 -19.46
CA ASN A 304 14.30 -2.48 -19.41
C ASN A 304 13.12 -1.51 -19.37
N LEU A 305 13.23 -0.39 -18.66
CA LEU A 305 12.25 0.70 -18.66
C LEU A 305 12.07 1.31 -20.06
N LEU A 306 13.18 1.56 -20.78
CA LEU A 306 13.10 2.06 -22.15
C LEU A 306 12.37 1.08 -23.07
N PHE A 307 12.64 -0.22 -22.94
CA PHE A 307 11.94 -1.25 -23.71
C PHE A 307 10.45 -1.30 -23.37
N PHE A 308 10.10 -1.33 -22.08
CA PHE A 308 8.72 -1.29 -21.59
C PHE A 308 7.99 -0.04 -22.11
N TYR A 309 8.61 1.13 -21.96
CA TYR A 309 8.09 2.40 -22.44
C TYR A 309 7.81 2.37 -23.94
N LYS A 310 8.71 1.84 -24.78
CA LYS A 310 8.50 1.76 -26.23
C LYS A 310 7.21 0.99 -26.60
N LYS A 311 6.93 -0.12 -25.90
CA LYS A 311 5.70 -0.91 -26.12
C LYS A 311 4.44 -0.19 -25.63
N ILE A 312 4.52 0.53 -24.52
CA ILE A 312 3.38 1.22 -23.90
C ILE A 312 3.09 2.59 -24.49
N LYS A 313 4.09 3.25 -25.10
CA LYS A 313 4.00 4.61 -25.65
C LYS A 313 2.76 4.83 -26.54
N PRO A 314 2.40 3.93 -27.49
CA PRO A 314 1.22 4.15 -28.35
C PRO A 314 -0.11 4.16 -27.59
N TYR A 315 -0.17 3.46 -26.45
CA TYR A 315 -1.38 3.26 -25.64
C TYR A 315 -1.39 4.14 -24.39
N PHE A 316 -0.48 5.11 -24.30
CA PHE A 316 -0.26 5.87 -23.07
C PHE A 316 -1.53 6.56 -22.57
N ILE A 317 -2.28 7.26 -23.43
CA ILE A 317 -3.52 7.95 -23.03
C ILE A 317 -4.60 6.96 -22.61
N GLN A 318 -4.83 5.91 -23.40
CA GLN A 318 -5.82 4.87 -23.10
C GLN A 318 -5.56 4.21 -21.74
N LEU A 319 -4.30 3.86 -21.45
CA LEU A 319 -3.93 3.25 -20.16
C LEU A 319 -3.94 4.27 -19.01
N SER A 320 -3.72 5.55 -19.31
CA SER A 320 -3.77 6.62 -18.31
C SER A 320 -5.19 6.89 -17.80
N THR A 321 -6.19 6.78 -18.66
CA THR A 321 -7.59 7.05 -18.30
C THR A 321 -8.31 5.82 -17.75
N HIS A 322 -7.78 4.63 -17.99
CA HIS A 322 -8.37 3.38 -17.48
C HIS A 322 -8.23 3.26 -15.95
N PRO A 323 -9.27 2.79 -15.22
CA PRO A 323 -9.28 2.77 -13.75
C PRO A 323 -8.19 1.90 -13.11
N ILE A 324 -7.75 0.85 -13.81
CA ILE A 324 -6.77 -0.14 -13.30
C ILE A 324 -5.36 0.09 -13.84
N SER A 325 -5.15 0.27 -15.14
CA SER A 325 -3.80 0.43 -15.71
C SER A 325 -3.19 1.81 -15.47
N ASN A 326 -3.98 2.78 -14.97
CA ASN A 326 -3.43 4.07 -14.58
C ASN A 326 -2.33 3.95 -13.50
N TYR A 327 -2.36 2.92 -12.64
CA TYR A 327 -1.34 2.70 -11.61
C TYR A 327 0.01 2.29 -12.21
N VAL A 328 -0.02 1.49 -13.28
CA VAL A 328 1.17 1.16 -14.08
C VAL A 328 1.76 2.42 -14.70
N ILE A 329 0.92 3.30 -15.27
CA ILE A 329 1.38 4.55 -15.87
C ILE A 329 1.93 5.52 -14.82
N GLN A 330 1.26 5.68 -13.67
CA GLN A 330 1.75 6.47 -12.55
C GLN A 330 3.17 6.04 -12.14
N THR A 331 3.35 4.74 -11.96
CA THR A 331 4.64 4.15 -11.59
C THR A 331 5.70 4.36 -12.67
N LEU A 332 5.32 4.21 -13.95
CA LEU A 332 6.21 4.46 -15.08
C LEU A 332 6.69 5.92 -15.11
N ILE A 333 5.77 6.89 -14.94
CA ILE A 333 6.09 8.32 -14.89
C ILE A 333 7.05 8.63 -13.73
N ASN A 334 6.79 8.06 -12.55
CA ASN A 334 7.58 8.30 -11.35
C ASN A 334 8.99 7.67 -11.41
N THR A 335 9.12 6.53 -12.09
CA THR A 335 10.37 5.75 -12.17
C THR A 335 11.22 6.11 -13.39
N PHE A 336 10.61 6.42 -14.54
CA PHE A 336 11.31 6.68 -15.81
C PHE A 336 11.25 8.15 -16.22
N THR A 337 11.81 9.01 -15.37
CA THR A 337 11.69 10.47 -15.49
C THR A 337 12.29 11.06 -16.78
N LEU A 338 13.27 10.39 -17.38
CA LEU A 338 13.91 10.80 -18.64
C LEU A 338 12.93 11.01 -19.81
N LYS A 339 11.72 10.45 -19.75
CA LYS A 339 10.68 10.61 -20.78
C LYS A 339 9.61 11.65 -20.42
N TYR A 340 9.85 12.53 -19.43
CA TYR A 340 8.93 13.59 -19.02
C TYR A 340 8.42 14.46 -20.17
N LYS A 341 9.23 14.72 -21.22
CA LYS A 341 8.81 15.53 -22.37
C LYS A 341 7.59 14.92 -23.06
N PHE A 342 7.60 13.60 -23.26
CA PHE A 342 6.49 12.87 -23.86
C PHE A 342 5.28 12.84 -22.92
N TYR A 343 5.47 12.45 -21.65
CA TYR A 343 4.37 12.40 -20.67
C TYR A 343 3.65 13.74 -20.58
N TYR A 344 4.41 14.82 -20.45
CA TYR A 344 3.90 16.19 -20.43
C TYR A 344 3.13 16.53 -21.70
N SER A 345 3.72 16.30 -22.88
CA SER A 345 3.06 16.62 -24.16
C SER A 345 1.74 15.87 -24.33
N GLN A 346 1.71 14.58 -23.99
CA GLN A 346 0.50 13.76 -24.11
C GLN A 346 -0.58 14.21 -23.13
N ILE A 347 -0.22 14.43 -21.86
CA ILE A 347 -1.17 14.86 -20.82
C ILE A 347 -1.73 16.25 -21.13
N ILE A 348 -0.88 17.21 -21.51
CA ILE A 348 -1.35 18.56 -21.86
C ILE A 348 -2.20 18.57 -23.12
N LYS A 349 -1.85 17.78 -24.16
CA LYS A 349 -2.68 17.68 -25.37
C LYS A 349 -4.07 17.12 -25.08
N ASN A 350 -4.19 16.24 -24.08
CA ASN A 350 -5.42 15.54 -23.73
C ASN A 350 -5.93 15.94 -22.33
N TYR A 351 -5.71 17.19 -21.91
CA TYR A 351 -5.95 17.62 -20.53
C TYR A 351 -7.40 17.41 -20.07
N GLN A 352 -8.36 17.50 -20.99
CA GLN A 352 -9.79 17.30 -20.75
C GLN A 352 -10.13 15.89 -20.25
N LEU A 353 -9.30 14.88 -20.57
CA LEU A 353 -9.49 13.50 -20.11
C LEU A 353 -9.04 13.28 -18.66
N PHE A 354 -8.36 14.25 -18.07
CA PHE A 354 -7.82 14.15 -16.72
C PHE A 354 -8.58 15.06 -15.77
N ASN A 355 -9.17 14.48 -14.73
CA ASN A 355 -9.66 15.26 -13.61
C ASN A 355 -8.48 15.97 -12.91
N ARG A 356 -8.71 17.18 -12.39
CA ARG A 356 -7.78 17.90 -11.48
C ARG A 356 -7.22 16.97 -10.38
N ASN A 357 -8.03 16.03 -9.90
CA ASN A 357 -7.67 15.06 -8.87
C ASN A 357 -6.99 13.77 -9.37
N SER A 358 -6.49 13.76 -10.61
CA SER A 358 -5.86 12.60 -11.21
C SER A 358 -4.48 12.33 -10.60
N ASN A 359 -4.28 11.13 -10.06
CA ASN A 359 -2.97 10.72 -9.53
C ASN A 359 -1.88 10.71 -10.63
N ILE A 360 -2.25 10.63 -11.91
CA ILE A 360 -1.30 10.76 -13.03
C ILE A 360 -0.72 12.16 -13.09
N LEU A 361 -1.55 13.20 -12.91
CA LEU A 361 -1.07 14.59 -12.88
C LEU A 361 -0.10 14.79 -11.73
N LEU A 362 -0.43 14.27 -10.55
CA LEU A 362 0.44 14.32 -9.37
C LEU A 362 1.80 13.66 -9.65
N ASN A 363 1.80 12.45 -10.23
CA ASN A 363 3.05 11.76 -10.58
C ASN A 363 3.82 12.50 -11.69
N LEU A 364 3.14 13.14 -12.64
CA LEU A 364 3.79 13.99 -13.64
C LEU A 364 4.46 15.20 -13.00
N VAL A 365 3.81 15.86 -12.04
CA VAL A 365 4.40 17.00 -11.33
C VAL A 365 5.64 16.56 -10.54
N ILE A 366 5.57 15.43 -9.82
CA ILE A 366 6.73 14.85 -9.11
C ILE A 366 7.86 14.51 -10.11
N CYS A 367 7.52 13.95 -11.26
CA CYS A 367 8.46 13.64 -12.34
C CYS A 367 9.15 14.90 -12.88
N LEU A 368 8.38 15.95 -13.17
CA LEU A 368 8.93 17.23 -13.63
C LEU A 368 9.78 17.92 -12.57
N GLN A 369 9.42 17.78 -11.30
CA GLN A 369 10.19 18.32 -10.20
C GLN A 369 11.55 17.63 -10.08
N LYS A 370 11.60 16.30 -10.17
CA LYS A 370 12.87 15.54 -10.21
C LYS A 370 13.79 15.96 -11.35
N GLU A 371 13.21 16.47 -12.44
CA GLU A 371 13.92 16.95 -13.62
C GLU A 371 14.12 18.49 -13.64
N ASN A 372 13.79 19.19 -12.55
CA ASN A 372 13.86 20.65 -12.40
C ASN A 372 13.14 21.40 -13.54
N LYS A 373 11.94 20.97 -13.92
CA LYS A 373 11.12 21.55 -15.01
C LYS A 373 9.99 22.42 -14.49
N TYR A 374 10.32 23.41 -13.66
CA TYR A 374 9.34 24.27 -12.99
C TYR A 374 8.42 25.04 -13.95
N ARG A 375 8.91 25.57 -15.08
CA ARG A 375 8.03 26.22 -16.09
C ARG A 375 6.90 25.31 -16.59
N LYS A 376 7.16 24.01 -16.73
CA LYS A 376 6.13 23.02 -17.12
C LYS A 376 5.16 22.73 -15.99
N ILE A 377 5.66 22.69 -14.76
CA ILE A 377 4.82 22.60 -13.57
C ILE A 377 3.88 23.80 -13.50
N GLN A 378 4.39 25.03 -13.67
CA GLN A 378 3.56 26.25 -13.68
C GLN A 378 2.42 26.13 -14.68
N LYS A 379 2.72 25.66 -15.90
CA LYS A 379 1.70 25.45 -16.92
C LYS A 379 0.68 24.37 -16.56
N ILE A 380 1.10 23.26 -15.95
CA ILE A 380 0.15 22.26 -15.40
C ILE A 380 -0.73 22.91 -14.33
N MET A 381 -0.11 23.68 -13.44
CA MET A 381 -0.84 24.37 -12.38
C MET A 381 -1.86 25.34 -12.97
N GLN A 382 -1.50 26.09 -14.01
CA GLN A 382 -2.38 27.02 -14.71
C GLN A 382 -3.57 26.32 -15.38
N ILE A 383 -3.31 25.19 -16.03
CA ILE A 383 -4.34 24.44 -16.76
C ILE A 383 -5.31 23.74 -15.81
N PHE A 384 -4.80 23.15 -14.73
CA PHE A 384 -5.61 22.27 -13.88
C PHE A 384 -6.07 22.91 -12.57
N TYR A 385 -5.40 23.94 -12.05
CA TYR A 385 -5.63 24.42 -10.68
C TYR A 385 -5.72 25.94 -10.51
N PHE A 386 -5.13 26.78 -11.38
CA PHE A 386 -5.18 28.25 -11.23
C PHE A 386 -6.35 28.89 -12.01
N LYS A 387 -7.57 28.33 -11.89
CA LYS A 387 -8.74 29.17 -12.22
C LYS A 387 -9.08 30.13 -11.05
N ASN A 388 -8.73 29.79 -9.80
CA ASN A 388 -8.76 30.64 -8.59
C ASN A 388 -7.53 30.38 -7.67
N ASP A 389 -7.47 30.97 -6.46
CA ASP A 389 -6.39 30.79 -5.48
C ASP A 389 -6.06 29.30 -5.27
N PHE A 390 -4.82 28.89 -5.58
CA PHE A 390 -4.37 27.51 -5.51
C PHE A 390 -4.55 26.90 -4.12
N PHE A 391 -4.37 27.68 -3.05
CA PHE A 391 -4.50 27.15 -1.69
C PHE A 391 -5.95 26.85 -1.34
N GLU A 392 -6.85 27.76 -1.71
CA GLU A 392 -8.27 27.57 -1.55
C GLU A 392 -8.75 26.38 -2.39
N GLU A 393 -8.37 26.33 -3.67
CA GLU A 393 -8.84 25.28 -4.57
C GLU A 393 -8.26 23.89 -4.30
N VAL A 394 -6.98 23.80 -3.91
CA VAL A 394 -6.26 22.52 -3.85
C VAL A 394 -6.22 21.93 -2.44
N LEU A 395 -6.18 22.78 -1.41
CA LEU A 395 -6.09 22.31 -0.02
C LEU A 395 -7.42 22.42 0.73
N LEU A 396 -8.31 23.35 0.37
CA LEU A 396 -9.53 23.63 1.13
C LEU A 396 -10.83 23.09 0.48
N ILE A 397 -10.95 23.04 -0.86
CA ILE A 397 -12.22 22.68 -1.55
C ILE A 397 -12.86 21.36 -1.10
N ARG A 398 -12.10 20.37 -0.61
CA ARG A 398 -12.69 19.05 -0.30
C ARG A 398 -13.56 18.97 0.95
N SER A 399 -13.66 20.02 1.77
CA SER A 399 -14.60 20.03 2.88
C SER A 399 -16.07 20.12 2.45
N ASN A 400 -16.34 20.78 1.32
CA ASN A 400 -17.71 21.10 0.95
C ASN A 400 -18.36 19.97 0.13
N ASP A 401 -17.63 19.33 -0.80
CA ASP A 401 -18.20 18.32 -1.72
C ASP A 401 -18.57 16.96 -1.08
N ARG A 402 -18.16 16.69 0.16
CA ARG A 402 -18.45 15.40 0.83
C ARG A 402 -19.48 15.45 1.94
N TYR A 403 -19.89 16.64 2.36
CA TYR A 403 -20.94 16.76 3.36
C TYR A 403 -22.35 16.55 2.78
N ASP A 404 -22.51 16.52 1.46
CA ASP A 404 -23.82 16.74 0.82
C ASP A 404 -24.47 15.51 0.12
N SER A 405 -24.38 14.30 0.69
CA SER A 405 -25.31 13.19 0.26
C SER A 405 -25.25 11.88 1.04
N LYS A 406 -24.28 11.66 1.94
CA LYS A 406 -24.17 10.36 2.66
C LYS A 406 -24.49 10.40 4.14
N LEU A 407 -24.52 11.59 4.75
CA LEU A 407 -24.91 11.76 6.15
C LEU A 407 -26.38 12.22 6.28
N GLY A 408 -26.88 13.08 5.38
CA GLY A 408 -28.30 13.48 5.37
C GLY A 408 -29.30 12.35 5.08
N PHE A 409 -28.90 11.25 4.44
CA PHE A 409 -29.79 10.10 4.22
C PHE A 409 -29.81 9.06 5.35
N LYS A 410 -29.02 9.26 6.41
CA LYS A 410 -28.98 8.33 7.55
C LYS A 410 -29.80 8.79 8.75
N ASP A 411 -30.08 10.08 8.91
CA ASP A 411 -30.91 10.56 10.01
C ASP A 411 -32.41 10.42 9.69
N ASP A 412 -32.89 10.79 8.50
CA ASP A 412 -34.31 10.62 8.14
C ASP A 412 -34.78 9.14 8.09
N ARG A 413 -33.84 8.19 7.90
CA ARG A 413 -34.12 6.75 7.97
C ARG A 413 -34.03 6.14 9.36
N CYS A 414 -33.39 6.80 10.31
CA CYS A 414 -33.40 6.35 11.70
C CYS A 414 -34.69 6.77 12.37
N ASP A 415 -35.20 7.97 12.09
CA ASP A 415 -36.42 8.47 12.73
C ASP A 415 -37.69 7.79 12.19
N SER A 416 -37.77 7.54 10.88
CA SER A 416 -38.91 6.79 10.30
C SER A 416 -38.95 5.30 10.68
N LYS A 417 -37.82 4.70 11.08
CA LYS A 417 -37.77 3.29 11.53
C LYS A 417 -37.87 3.12 13.04
N LEU A 418 -37.62 4.17 13.82
CA LEU A 418 -37.83 4.16 15.27
C LEU A 418 -39.30 4.40 15.62
N ASN A 419 -40.01 5.27 14.90
CA ASN A 419 -41.44 5.49 15.15
C ASN A 419 -42.27 4.26 14.78
N ASN A 420 -42.05 3.64 13.61
CA ASN A 420 -42.82 2.44 13.23
C ASN A 420 -42.50 1.19 14.08
N LYS A 421 -41.38 1.15 14.81
CA LYS A 421 -41.04 0.00 15.69
C LYS A 421 -41.44 0.18 17.14
N LEU A 422 -41.85 1.38 17.54
CA LEU A 422 -42.38 1.67 18.86
C LEU A 422 -43.90 1.54 18.90
N ASP A 423 -44.61 1.88 17.81
CA ASP A 423 -46.06 1.68 17.72
C ASP A 423 -46.43 0.18 17.60
N ASP A 424 -45.75 -0.59 16.73
CA ASP A 424 -46.03 -2.03 16.59
C ASP A 424 -45.75 -2.87 17.86
N ARG A 425 -44.93 -2.35 18.79
CA ARG A 425 -44.59 -3.05 20.04
C ARG A 425 -45.43 -2.65 21.25
N TYR A 426 -46.23 -1.60 21.15
CA TYR A 426 -47.19 -1.23 22.18
C TYR A 426 -48.58 -1.85 21.94
N ASP A 427 -48.96 -2.12 20.69
CA ASP A 427 -50.25 -2.76 20.39
C ASP A 427 -50.20 -4.30 20.44
N SER A 428 -49.07 -4.93 20.12
CA SER A 428 -48.96 -6.42 20.12
C SER A 428 -48.82 -7.08 21.51
N LYS A 429 -48.84 -6.30 22.60
CA LYS A 429 -48.77 -6.82 23.98
C LYS A 429 -50.08 -6.71 24.77
N ARG A 430 -51.14 -6.15 24.18
CA ARG A 430 -52.48 -6.14 24.81
C ARG A 430 -53.36 -7.32 24.39
N ASP A 431 -53.10 -7.94 23.24
CA ASP A 431 -53.98 -8.99 22.71
C ASP A 431 -53.56 -10.43 23.08
N PHE A 432 -52.47 -10.63 23.83
CA PHE A 432 -51.99 -11.97 24.20
C PHE A 432 -52.48 -12.49 25.57
N LYS A 433 -53.48 -11.83 26.17
CA LYS A 433 -54.06 -12.24 27.46
C LYS A 433 -55.47 -12.83 27.38
N ASP A 434 -56.15 -12.79 26.24
CA ASP A 434 -57.52 -13.33 26.11
C ASP A 434 -57.58 -14.74 25.49
N ASP A 435 -56.61 -15.18 24.69
CA ASP A 435 -56.66 -16.50 24.03
C ASP A 435 -56.37 -17.71 24.95
N ARG A 436 -56.09 -17.48 26.24
CA ARG A 436 -55.80 -18.56 27.20
C ARG A 436 -57.00 -19.03 28.02
N TYR A 437 -58.18 -18.44 27.81
CA TYR A 437 -59.43 -18.88 28.44
C TYR A 437 -60.34 -19.73 27.53
N ASP A 438 -60.15 -19.73 26.21
CA ASP A 438 -61.06 -20.44 25.28
C ASP A 438 -60.61 -21.84 24.85
N SER A 439 -59.37 -22.25 25.17
CA SER A 439 -58.85 -23.58 24.78
C SER A 439 -59.16 -24.73 25.76
N LYS A 440 -59.92 -24.47 26.83
CA LYS A 440 -60.33 -25.50 27.81
C LYS A 440 -61.81 -25.91 27.76
N LEU A 441 -62.60 -25.34 26.84
CA LEU A 441 -64.03 -25.62 26.72
C LEU A 441 -64.41 -26.42 25.45
N ASN A 442 -63.52 -26.54 24.45
CA ASN A 442 -63.85 -27.23 23.19
C ASN A 442 -63.35 -28.70 23.08
N ASN A 443 -62.61 -29.24 24.04
CA ASN A 443 -62.11 -30.63 23.99
C ASN A 443 -63.07 -31.67 24.61
N LYS A 444 -64.38 -31.40 24.65
CA LYS A 444 -65.38 -32.35 25.16
C LYS A 444 -66.60 -32.58 24.27
N LEU A 445 -66.60 -32.06 23.04
CA LEU A 445 -67.77 -32.18 22.15
C LEU A 445 -67.52 -32.75 20.74
N ASP A 446 -66.28 -33.10 20.36
CA ASP A 446 -66.01 -33.58 18.99
C ASP A 446 -65.76 -35.09 18.83
N ASP A 447 -65.77 -35.88 19.92
CA ASP A 447 -65.61 -37.35 19.83
C ASP A 447 -66.89 -38.10 19.41
N ARG A 448 -67.93 -37.41 18.92
CA ARG A 448 -69.23 -38.05 18.65
C ARG A 448 -69.95 -37.68 17.36
N TYR A 449 -69.29 -37.02 16.41
CA TYR A 449 -69.87 -36.85 15.07
C TYR A 449 -68.87 -37.17 13.95
N ASP A 450 -69.22 -38.24 13.24
CA ASP A 450 -69.00 -38.46 11.81
C ASP A 450 -67.64 -38.98 11.34
N SER A 451 -67.38 -40.22 11.75
CA SER A 451 -67.01 -41.27 10.81
C SER A 451 -68.13 -41.47 9.77
N LYS A 452 -68.10 -40.70 8.67
CA LYS A 452 -68.72 -40.97 7.36
C LYS A 452 -68.60 -39.70 6.52
N LEU A 453 -67.50 -39.57 5.80
CA LEU A 453 -67.39 -38.84 4.52
C LEU A 453 -65.98 -39.08 3.96
N ASP A 454 -65.66 -40.35 3.76
CA ASP A 454 -64.70 -40.76 2.73
C ASP A 454 -65.32 -40.49 1.34
N ASP A 455 -64.46 -40.26 0.34
CA ASP A 455 -64.76 -40.16 -1.09
C ASP A 455 -65.32 -38.83 -1.61
N ARG A 456 -64.59 -37.70 -1.45
CA ARG A 456 -64.60 -36.62 -2.48
C ARG A 456 -63.63 -35.42 -2.36
N TYR A 457 -62.36 -35.58 -1.95
CA TYR A 457 -61.39 -34.48 -2.12
C TYR A 457 -59.98 -34.93 -2.57
N ASP A 458 -59.93 -35.85 -3.54
CA ASP A 458 -58.80 -35.96 -4.46
C ASP A 458 -58.97 -34.93 -5.59
N SER A 459 -58.23 -33.81 -5.48
CA SER A 459 -57.82 -32.86 -6.53
C SER A 459 -57.72 -31.43 -5.98
N LYS A 460 -56.62 -31.10 -5.30
CA LYS A 460 -56.08 -29.71 -5.13
C LYS A 460 -54.85 -29.64 -4.21
N LEU A 461 -53.85 -30.49 -4.44
CA LEU A 461 -52.56 -30.40 -3.75
C LEU A 461 -51.37 -30.51 -4.71
N ASP A 462 -51.40 -29.78 -5.83
CA ASP A 462 -50.26 -29.70 -6.76
C ASP A 462 -49.64 -28.30 -6.98
N ASP A 463 -50.12 -27.23 -6.34
CA ASP A 463 -49.63 -25.86 -6.66
C ASP A 463 -48.82 -25.15 -5.56
N ARG A 464 -48.31 -25.84 -4.53
CA ARG A 464 -47.53 -25.18 -3.46
C ARG A 464 -46.25 -25.86 -3.02
N TYR A 465 -45.52 -26.47 -3.95
CA TYR A 465 -44.19 -27.00 -3.65
C TYR A 465 -43.02 -26.49 -4.52
N ASP A 466 -43.18 -25.42 -5.30
CA ASP A 466 -42.13 -24.95 -6.23
C ASP A 466 -41.78 -23.45 -6.19
N SER A 467 -41.64 -22.83 -5.00
CA SER A 467 -41.13 -21.44 -4.93
C SER A 467 -40.27 -21.07 -3.71
N LYS A 468 -39.47 -21.99 -3.17
CA LYS A 468 -38.51 -21.67 -2.09
C LYS A 468 -37.11 -22.30 -2.21
N ARG A 469 -36.63 -22.51 -3.44
CA ARG A 469 -35.20 -22.61 -3.73
C ARG A 469 -34.91 -21.70 -4.92
N ASP A 470 -34.38 -20.51 -4.66
CA ASP A 470 -33.49 -19.74 -5.55
C ASP A 470 -33.23 -18.31 -5.02
N PHE A 471 -32.84 -18.20 -3.75
CA PHE A 471 -32.28 -16.94 -3.24
C PHE A 471 -31.02 -17.21 -2.43
N LYS A 472 -29.95 -17.62 -3.10
CA LYS A 472 -28.59 -17.54 -2.56
C LYS A 472 -27.52 -17.76 -3.63
N ASP A 473 -27.53 -17.01 -4.73
CA ASP A 473 -26.28 -16.85 -5.49
C ASP A 473 -26.04 -15.55 -6.29
N ASP A 474 -26.78 -14.46 -6.07
CA ASP A 474 -26.48 -13.18 -6.74
C ASP A 474 -25.80 -12.16 -5.82
N ARG A 475 -24.59 -12.49 -5.36
CA ARG A 475 -23.75 -11.54 -4.59
C ARG A 475 -22.52 -11.01 -5.35
N PHE A 476 -22.54 -11.06 -6.69
CA PHE A 476 -21.46 -10.49 -7.50
C PHE A 476 -21.83 -9.44 -8.58
N ASP A 477 -23.10 -9.18 -8.90
CA ASP A 477 -23.43 -8.23 -10.00
C ASP A 477 -24.04 -6.87 -9.64
N THR A 478 -24.21 -6.54 -8.35
CA THR A 478 -24.84 -5.26 -7.95
C THR A 478 -23.91 -4.03 -7.92
N LYS A 479 -22.75 -4.06 -8.59
CA LYS A 479 -21.86 -2.88 -8.69
C LYS A 479 -21.74 -2.24 -10.07
N ASN A 480 -22.32 -2.82 -11.13
CA ASN A 480 -22.18 -2.28 -12.49
C ASN A 480 -23.45 -1.68 -13.11
N SER A 481 -24.62 -1.72 -12.46
CA SER A 481 -25.87 -1.12 -13.00
C SER A 481 -26.15 0.34 -12.59
N LYS A 482 -25.25 1.01 -11.83
CA LYS A 482 -25.43 2.42 -11.40
C LYS A 482 -24.73 3.47 -12.27
N LEU A 483 -24.45 3.17 -13.53
CA LEU A 483 -23.72 4.07 -14.45
C LEU A 483 -24.43 4.35 -15.78
N GLY A 484 -25.74 4.06 -15.87
CA GLY A 484 -26.54 4.38 -17.06
C GLY A 484 -27.81 5.12 -16.68
N LYS A 485 -27.74 6.45 -16.60
CA LYS A 485 -28.81 7.46 -16.81
C LYS A 485 -28.41 8.77 -16.13
N LYS A 486 -27.66 9.60 -16.86
CA LYS A 486 -27.57 11.05 -16.62
C LYS A 486 -27.60 11.73 -17.99
N ASN A 487 -28.81 12.04 -18.44
CA ASN A 487 -29.04 13.05 -19.46
C ASN A 487 -29.92 14.15 -18.84
N ASN A 488 -29.49 15.38 -19.11
CA ASN A 488 -30.24 16.63 -19.21
C ASN A 488 -31.10 17.06 -18.02
N LEU A 489 -30.57 18.01 -17.26
CA LEU A 489 -31.36 19.14 -16.73
C LEU A 489 -30.40 20.31 -16.49
N ASP A 490 -30.32 21.17 -17.50
CA ASP A 490 -29.87 22.55 -17.35
C ASP A 490 -30.89 23.28 -16.48
N THR A 491 -30.47 23.76 -15.31
CA THR A 491 -31.20 24.80 -14.59
C THR A 491 -30.18 25.85 -14.15
N ASN A 492 -30.32 27.02 -14.75
CA ASN A 492 -29.70 28.27 -14.31
C ASN A 492 -30.09 28.53 -12.85
N ILE A 493 -29.13 28.48 -11.95
CA ILE A 493 -29.28 29.03 -10.60
C ILE A 493 -28.33 30.21 -10.50
N ASN A 494 -28.94 31.41 -10.43
CA ASN A 494 -28.24 32.64 -10.11
C ASN A 494 -27.66 32.55 -8.70
N ILE A 495 -26.34 32.62 -8.62
CA ILE A 495 -25.60 32.77 -7.36
C ILE A 495 -25.30 34.25 -7.20
N SER A 496 -26.21 34.95 -6.56
CA SER A 496 -25.91 36.20 -5.86
C SER A 496 -26.49 36.06 -4.46
N ASP A 497 -25.63 36.27 -3.47
CA ASP A 497 -25.94 36.42 -2.04
C ASP A 497 -26.17 35.14 -1.23
N THR A 498 -25.07 34.46 -0.89
CA THR A 498 -24.96 33.83 0.43
C THR A 498 -23.54 33.93 0.99
N ASN A 499 -23.36 34.81 1.97
CA ASN A 499 -22.24 34.79 2.92
C ASN A 499 -22.38 33.55 3.82
N CYS A 500 -22.00 32.38 3.31
CA CYS A 500 -21.98 31.15 4.09
C CYS A 500 -20.74 31.11 4.99
N ASN A 501 -20.98 30.92 6.28
CA ASN A 501 -20.00 30.81 7.35
C ASN A 501 -19.05 29.62 7.10
N ILE A 502 -17.84 29.87 6.59
CA ILE A 502 -16.79 28.89 6.15
C ILE A 502 -16.24 27.99 7.30
N ASN A 503 -16.84 28.01 8.49
CA ASN A 503 -16.22 27.49 9.71
C ASN A 503 -16.30 25.97 9.96
N SER A 504 -17.00 25.17 9.15
CA SER A 504 -17.15 23.72 9.39
C SER A 504 -16.24 22.85 8.51
N HIS A 505 -15.16 22.36 9.13
CA HIS A 505 -14.36 21.17 8.73
C HIS A 505 -13.56 21.18 7.41
N CYS A 506 -12.59 22.08 7.24
CA CYS A 506 -11.55 21.97 6.20
C CYS A 506 -10.69 20.69 6.35
N THR A 507 -10.94 19.65 5.53
CA THR A 507 -10.05 18.48 5.45
C THR A 507 -9.00 18.69 4.37
N ILE A 508 -7.74 18.83 4.77
CA ILE A 508 -6.61 18.96 3.84
C ILE A 508 -6.44 17.66 3.05
N ASP A 509 -6.57 17.73 1.73
CA ASP A 509 -6.46 16.57 0.84
C ASP A 509 -5.03 16.00 0.83
N SER A 510 -4.89 14.79 1.37
CA SER A 510 -3.61 14.08 1.47
C SER A 510 -2.88 13.93 0.14
N LYS A 511 -3.59 13.95 -1.00
CA LYS A 511 -3.00 13.80 -2.33
C LYS A 511 -2.07 14.96 -2.69
N PHE A 512 -2.49 16.18 -2.39
CA PHE A 512 -1.74 17.38 -2.77
C PHE A 512 -0.71 17.79 -1.73
N VAL A 513 -0.85 17.33 -0.48
CA VAL A 513 0.10 17.58 0.60
C VAL A 513 1.52 17.23 0.18
N GLN A 514 1.75 16.07 -0.43
CA GLN A 514 3.11 15.69 -0.83
C GLN A 514 3.68 16.63 -1.90
N MET A 515 2.85 17.11 -2.81
CA MET A 515 3.23 18.08 -3.85
C MET A 515 3.57 19.43 -3.23
N THR A 516 2.70 19.97 -2.38
CA THR A 516 2.92 21.22 -1.63
C THR A 516 4.17 21.14 -0.76
N VAL A 517 4.34 20.04 -0.02
CA VAL A 517 5.54 19.75 0.79
C VAL A 517 6.79 19.77 -0.07
N ASN A 518 6.76 19.15 -1.25
CA ASN A 518 7.91 19.14 -2.14
C ASN A 518 8.22 20.52 -2.72
N PHE A 519 7.22 21.36 -3.01
CA PHE A 519 7.44 22.74 -3.46
C PHE A 519 8.03 23.60 -2.35
N LEU A 520 7.46 23.54 -1.14
CA LEU A 520 7.97 24.29 0.00
C LEU A 520 9.42 23.89 0.35
N LYS A 521 9.78 22.61 0.18
CA LYS A 521 11.15 22.12 0.38
C LYS A 521 12.11 22.41 -0.79
N SER A 522 11.63 22.96 -1.90
CA SER A 522 12.49 23.30 -3.03
C SER A 522 13.54 24.33 -2.60
N LYS A 523 14.79 24.12 -3.00
CA LYS A 523 15.87 25.11 -2.83
C LYS A 523 15.85 26.18 -3.92
N GLU A 524 15.21 25.89 -5.05
CA GLU A 524 15.13 26.85 -6.15
C GLU A 524 14.00 27.83 -5.87
N GLU A 525 14.35 29.10 -5.71
CA GLU A 525 13.38 30.19 -5.73
C GLU A 525 12.85 30.38 -7.15
N ASN A 526 11.59 30.03 -7.35
CA ASN A 526 10.86 30.33 -8.56
C ASN A 526 9.50 30.95 -8.20
N GLU A 527 8.88 31.59 -9.18
CA GLU A 527 7.59 32.27 -9.03
C GLU A 527 6.52 31.35 -8.44
N ILE A 528 6.50 30.07 -8.82
CA ILE A 528 5.56 29.08 -8.27
C ILE A 528 5.78 28.91 -6.77
N THR A 529 7.03 28.77 -6.35
CA THR A 529 7.37 28.57 -4.93
C THR A 529 7.00 29.81 -4.12
N LYS A 530 7.24 31.02 -4.67
CA LYS A 530 6.80 32.28 -4.06
C LYS A 530 5.27 32.35 -3.93
N ASN A 531 4.54 32.01 -4.98
CA ASN A 531 3.08 31.98 -4.96
C ASN A 531 2.54 30.92 -4.00
N ILE A 532 3.21 29.77 -3.88
CA ILE A 532 2.84 28.73 -2.92
C ILE A 532 3.11 29.18 -1.48
N ILE A 533 4.23 29.86 -1.22
CA ILE A 533 4.54 30.44 0.10
C ILE A 533 3.50 31.49 0.46
N LEU A 534 3.17 32.39 -0.47
CA LEU A 534 2.18 33.44 -0.26
C LEU A 534 0.79 32.85 -0.03
N GLY A 535 0.36 31.91 -0.86
CA GLY A 535 -0.91 31.21 -0.69
C GLY A 535 -0.99 30.46 0.65
N PHE A 536 0.11 29.83 1.09
CA PHE A 536 0.18 29.23 2.43
C PHE A 536 -0.01 30.28 3.52
N LYS A 537 0.65 31.44 3.42
CA LYS A 537 0.52 32.52 4.41
C LYS A 537 -0.91 33.04 4.47
N ASN A 538 -1.51 33.29 3.31
CA ASN A 538 -2.87 33.85 3.22
C ASN A 538 -3.95 32.88 3.71
N ASN A 539 -3.73 31.57 3.56
CA ASN A 539 -4.72 30.54 3.89
C ASN A 539 -4.37 29.72 5.13
N PHE A 540 -3.31 30.08 5.85
CA PHE A 540 -2.93 29.38 7.08
C PHE A 540 -4.03 29.52 8.12
N SER A 541 -4.42 28.41 8.73
CA SER A 541 -5.29 28.42 9.90
C SER A 541 -4.73 27.49 10.97
N LEU A 542 -5.05 27.78 12.22
CA LEU A 542 -4.65 26.94 13.36
C LEU A 542 -5.16 25.49 13.24
N LYS A 543 -6.23 25.25 12.47
CA LYS A 543 -6.74 23.90 12.14
C LYS A 543 -5.70 23.03 11.41
N PHE A 544 -4.70 23.62 10.74
CA PHE A 544 -3.58 22.87 10.14
C PHE A 544 -2.78 22.12 11.21
N LEU A 545 -2.70 22.64 12.44
CA LEU A 545 -1.93 22.03 13.52
C LEU A 545 -2.63 20.80 14.11
N GLU A 546 -3.94 20.69 13.92
CA GLU A 546 -4.74 19.55 14.39
C GLU A 546 -4.73 18.39 13.41
N ASN A 547 -4.33 18.64 12.15
CA ASN A 547 -4.33 17.65 11.08
C ASN A 547 -2.89 17.22 10.72
N ILE A 548 -2.63 15.91 10.65
CA ILE A 548 -1.33 15.34 10.25
C ILE A 548 -0.84 15.90 8.90
N ASN A 549 -1.75 16.12 7.95
CA ASN A 549 -1.42 16.68 6.64
C ASN A 549 -1.05 18.18 6.73
N GLY A 550 -1.75 18.93 7.56
CA GLY A 550 -1.43 20.34 7.82
C GLY A 550 -0.07 20.48 8.50
N LEU A 551 0.20 19.64 9.49
CA LEU A 551 1.51 19.57 10.15
C LEU A 551 2.65 19.23 9.19
N LYS A 552 2.43 18.35 8.20
CA LYS A 552 3.43 18.08 7.14
C LYS A 552 3.72 19.32 6.30
N ILE A 553 2.70 20.11 5.95
CA ILE A 553 2.86 21.36 5.19
C ILE A 553 3.62 22.39 6.03
N VAL A 554 3.23 22.60 7.29
CA VAL A 554 3.92 23.47 8.26
C VAL A 554 5.39 23.08 8.41
N LEU A 555 5.66 21.78 8.59
CA LEU A 555 7.02 21.24 8.68
C LEU A 555 7.82 21.53 7.40
N ALA A 556 7.20 21.35 6.23
CA ALA A 556 7.84 21.63 4.95
C ALA A 556 8.10 23.12 4.74
N PHE A 557 7.20 23.99 5.19
CA PHE A 557 7.36 25.43 5.16
C PHE A 557 8.58 25.87 5.99
N LEU A 558 8.74 25.32 7.21
CA LEU A 558 9.86 25.63 8.10
C LEU A 558 11.21 25.09 7.57
N GLN A 559 11.21 23.86 7.05
CA GLN A 559 12.38 23.21 6.46
C GLN A 559 12.77 23.76 5.08
N GLY A 560 11.84 24.47 4.44
CA GLY A 560 11.98 25.02 3.11
C GLY A 560 12.92 26.22 3.01
N ASN A 561 13.12 26.68 1.78
CA ASN A 561 13.84 27.92 1.47
C ASN A 561 12.94 29.16 1.64
N THR A 562 12.04 29.14 2.62
CA THR A 562 11.26 30.31 3.02
C THR A 562 12.18 31.31 3.72
N ASP A 563 11.94 32.60 3.49
CA ASP A 563 12.68 33.67 4.14
C ASP A 563 12.41 33.67 5.66
N LEU A 564 13.34 34.26 6.41
CA LEU A 564 13.29 34.27 7.88
C LEU A 564 12.03 35.01 8.40
N GLU A 565 11.58 36.04 7.70
CA GLU A 565 10.39 36.82 8.08
C GLU A 565 9.11 36.00 7.92
N SER A 566 8.98 35.23 6.86
CA SER A 566 7.88 34.28 6.65
C SER A 566 7.89 33.16 7.70
N LYS A 567 9.06 32.68 8.14
CA LYS A 567 9.18 31.74 9.27
C LYS A 567 8.77 32.40 10.59
N ARG A 568 9.22 33.64 10.84
CA ARG A 568 8.80 34.47 11.98
C ARG A 568 7.30 34.61 12.06
N TRP A 569 6.69 35.01 10.96
CA TRP A 569 5.25 35.12 10.83
C TRP A 569 4.54 33.83 11.23
N LEU A 570 4.98 32.67 10.75
CA LEU A 570 4.35 31.39 11.08
C LEU A 570 4.44 31.08 12.58
N VAL A 571 5.60 31.28 13.20
CA VAL A 571 5.76 31.02 14.64
C VAL A 571 4.89 31.95 15.48
N ASN A 572 4.83 33.22 15.13
CA ASN A 572 3.97 34.19 15.82
C ASN A 572 2.49 33.78 15.70
N ASN A 573 2.07 33.27 14.55
CA ASN A 573 0.69 32.80 14.36
C ASN A 573 0.37 31.48 15.09
N ILE A 574 1.36 30.74 15.59
CA ILE A 574 1.13 29.47 16.30
C ILE A 574 1.59 29.49 17.76
N CYS A 575 2.21 30.57 18.23
CA CYS A 575 2.86 30.66 19.55
C CYS A 575 1.88 30.34 20.69
N ASP A 576 0.66 30.87 20.64
CA ASP A 576 -0.39 30.62 21.65
C ASP A 576 -0.99 29.21 21.60
N ARG A 577 -0.66 28.44 20.56
CA ARG A 577 -1.18 27.09 20.30
C ARG A 577 -0.10 26.03 20.20
N LEU A 578 1.13 26.32 20.65
CA LEU A 578 2.23 25.35 20.64
C LEU A 578 1.91 24.06 21.39
N TYR A 579 1.00 24.09 22.37
CA TYR A 579 0.52 22.89 23.07
C TYR A 579 -0.17 21.88 22.14
N LEU A 580 -0.73 22.32 21.01
CA LEU A 580 -1.32 21.39 20.03
C LEU A 580 -0.24 20.53 19.34
N LEU A 581 0.97 21.06 19.19
CA LEU A 581 2.09 20.35 18.55
C LEU A 581 2.62 19.21 19.42
N GLY A 582 2.53 19.31 20.75
CA GLY A 582 2.97 18.25 21.66
C GLY A 582 2.12 16.97 21.62
N ARG A 583 0.94 16.99 20.98
CA ARG A 583 -0.02 15.87 21.01
C ARG A 583 0.33 14.72 20.07
N ASN A 584 1.15 14.93 19.04
CA ASN A 584 1.48 13.90 18.06
C ASN A 584 2.92 14.01 17.54
N TYR A 585 3.40 12.91 16.93
CA TYR A 585 4.77 12.81 16.40
C TYR A 585 5.13 13.95 15.43
N TYR A 586 4.24 14.32 14.51
CA TYR A 586 4.53 15.37 13.52
C TYR A 586 4.60 16.76 14.15
N GLY A 587 3.78 17.04 15.16
CA GLY A 587 3.86 18.29 15.90
C GLY A 587 5.16 18.41 16.70
N ILE A 588 5.64 17.30 17.30
CA ILE A 588 6.97 17.26 17.94
C ILE A 588 8.08 17.55 16.91
N GLU A 589 7.98 16.99 15.70
CA GLU A 589 8.93 17.29 14.62
C GLU A 589 8.86 18.75 14.13
N VAL A 590 7.66 19.37 14.14
CA VAL A 590 7.50 20.81 13.89
C VAL A 590 8.23 21.61 14.97
N LEU A 591 8.02 21.31 16.26
CA LEU A 591 8.72 21.97 17.37
C LEU A 591 10.24 21.87 17.24
N LYS A 592 10.77 20.68 16.93
CA LYS A 592 12.21 20.48 16.67
C LYS A 592 12.68 21.30 15.47
N CYS A 593 11.89 21.40 14.41
CA CYS A 593 12.26 22.23 13.26
C CYS A 593 12.23 23.72 13.61
N MET A 594 11.28 24.17 14.42
CA MET A 594 11.28 25.57 14.87
C MET A 594 12.54 25.88 15.68
N THR A 595 12.99 24.98 16.57
CA THR A 595 14.24 25.21 17.32
C THR A 595 15.50 25.17 16.46
N LEU A 596 15.45 24.54 15.29
CA LEU A 596 16.56 24.52 14.33
C LEU A 596 16.57 25.74 13.41
N TYR A 597 15.41 26.16 12.89
CA TYR A 597 15.32 27.13 11.78
C TYR A 597 14.84 28.53 12.18
N CYS A 598 14.41 28.74 13.43
CA CYS A 598 14.05 30.06 13.93
C CYS A 598 15.27 30.75 14.58
N ASP A 599 15.19 32.07 14.76
CA ASP A 599 16.23 32.83 15.44
C ASP A 599 16.22 32.60 16.97
N TRP A 600 17.12 33.29 17.67
CA TRP A 600 17.33 33.09 19.10
C TRP A 600 16.16 33.56 19.96
N ASP A 601 15.49 34.64 19.57
CA ASP A 601 14.35 35.20 20.30
C ASP A 601 13.15 34.28 20.22
N MET A 602 12.86 33.77 19.02
CA MET A 602 11.80 32.79 18.79
C MET A 602 12.07 31.48 19.54
N LYS A 603 13.32 31.02 19.58
CA LYS A 603 13.69 29.85 20.39
C LYS A 603 13.39 30.09 21.86
N ARG A 604 13.74 31.25 22.40
CA ARG A 604 13.48 31.61 23.80
C ARG A 604 11.98 31.57 24.11
N GLU A 605 11.14 32.09 23.22
CA GLU A 605 9.68 32.02 23.35
C GLU A 605 9.16 30.57 23.34
N ILE A 606 9.60 29.76 22.37
CA ILE A 606 9.24 28.34 22.28
C ILE A 606 9.64 27.60 23.56
N TYR A 607 10.87 27.79 24.06
CA TYR A 607 11.34 27.17 25.30
C TYR A 607 10.54 27.62 26.51
N SER A 608 10.22 28.91 26.61
CA SER A 608 9.39 29.46 27.69
C SER A 608 8.00 28.82 27.68
N PHE A 609 7.38 28.71 26.51
CA PHE A 609 6.07 28.08 26.35
C PHE A 609 6.11 26.59 26.72
N VAL A 610 7.08 25.86 26.17
CA VAL A 610 7.27 24.43 26.42
C VAL A 610 7.51 24.15 27.91
N ARG A 611 8.26 25.02 28.59
CA ARG A 611 8.49 24.96 30.04
C ARG A 611 7.20 25.21 30.84
N LYS A 612 6.41 26.23 30.46
CA LYS A 612 5.14 26.57 31.11
C LYS A 612 4.07 25.49 30.93
N SER A 613 4.00 24.88 29.75
CA SER A 613 2.96 23.90 29.42
C SER A 613 3.18 22.52 30.04
N LYS A 614 4.27 22.31 30.81
CA LYS A 614 4.68 21.01 31.38
C LYS A 614 4.70 19.85 30.36
N MET A 615 4.69 20.16 29.06
CA MET A 615 4.40 19.19 28.00
C MET A 615 5.55 18.23 27.68
N LEU A 616 6.77 18.50 28.15
CA LEU A 616 7.97 17.69 27.88
C LEU A 616 8.43 16.83 29.07
N LEU A 617 7.63 16.68 30.13
CA LEU A 617 7.98 15.80 31.27
C LEU A 617 7.61 14.31 31.05
N LYS A 618 7.08 13.95 29.87
CA LYS A 618 6.91 12.58 29.39
C LYS A 618 7.46 12.49 27.96
#